data_AF-A0A2S7YFP3-F1
#
_entry.id   AF-A0A2S7YFP3-F1
#
_cell.length_a   1.000
_cell.length_b   1.000
_cell.length_c   1.000
_cell.angle_alpha   90.00
_cell.angle_beta   90.00
_cell.angle_gamma   90.00
#
_symmetry.space_group_name_H-M   'P 1'
#
loop_
_entity.id
_entity.type
_entity.pdbx_description
1 polymer ?
#
loop_
_entity_poly.entity_id
_entity_poly.type
_entity_poly.pdbx_seq_one_letter_code
_entity_poly.pdbx_strand_id
1 'polypeptide(L)'
;MLFQNLLLLLPAALLTSAAPADSHSLADAGAPPPLDSSPPGVVSLTAEEVSADSAVSASPCSDWQQLYGRGRWTYVEVQWCFRQRGDQTVVTQEQQNPWYFWGGAWYTGKRHTLTWQTTGTVGSSRYFDSGNNSNDGPVRRDIYTFKSKIPPGLYPVSVHYHQLGPWWGADAAIDADLTFAISLGY
;
A
#
# COMPACT_ATOMS: atom_id res chain seq x y z
N MET A 1 -48.90 10.58 -63.03
CA MET A 1 -47.53 10.05 -62.86
C MET A 1 -46.86 10.97 -61.83
N LEU A 2 -47.00 10.68 -60.53
CA LEU A 2 -46.18 9.79 -59.67
C LEU A 2 -44.75 10.32 -59.42
N PHE A 3 -44.52 10.73 -58.14
CA PHE A 3 -43.28 10.69 -57.31
C PHE A 3 -41.97 11.29 -57.89
N GLN A 4 -41.06 11.92 -57.15
CA GLN A 4 -40.59 11.61 -55.80
C GLN A 4 -39.66 12.74 -55.29
N ASN A 5 -39.88 13.23 -54.06
CA ASN A 5 -38.87 13.91 -53.26
C ASN A 5 -37.73 12.93 -52.95
N LEU A 6 -36.46 13.33 -53.11
CA LEU A 6 -35.33 12.59 -52.56
C LEU A 6 -34.31 13.53 -51.94
N LEU A 7 -34.42 13.70 -50.61
CA LEU A 7 -33.32 14.08 -49.72
C LEU A 7 -32.41 12.85 -49.54
N LEU A 8 -31.11 12.99 -49.82
CA LEU A 8 -30.04 12.07 -49.38
C LEU A 8 -28.84 12.96 -48.98
N LEU A 9 -28.68 13.33 -47.71
CA LEU A 9 -27.93 12.62 -46.67
C LEU A 9 -26.47 12.32 -47.05
N LEU A 10 -25.57 13.22 -46.63
CA LEU A 10 -24.15 12.91 -46.39
C LEU A 10 -24.02 11.90 -45.24
N PRO A 11 -22.92 11.13 -45.24
CA PRO A 11 -22.10 11.11 -44.03
C PRO A 11 -20.62 11.34 -44.35
N ALA A 12 -20.09 12.41 -43.78
CA ALA A 12 -18.66 12.57 -43.58
C ALA A 12 -18.21 11.50 -42.57
N ALA A 13 -17.49 10.49 -43.04
CA ALA A 13 -16.84 9.51 -42.19
C ALA A 13 -15.65 10.18 -41.50
N LEU A 14 -15.89 10.77 -40.33
CA LEU A 14 -14.85 11.07 -39.36
C LEU A 14 -14.37 9.72 -38.78
N LEU A 15 -13.23 9.24 -39.26
CA LEU A 15 -12.45 8.21 -38.58
C LEU A 15 -11.87 8.84 -37.30
N THR A 16 -12.69 8.92 -36.27
CA THR A 16 -12.20 9.04 -34.89
C THR A 16 -11.57 7.70 -34.55
N SER A 17 -10.24 7.62 -34.57
CA SER A 17 -9.53 6.57 -33.87
C SER A 17 -9.76 6.79 -32.37
N ALA A 18 -10.84 6.22 -31.85
CA ALA A 18 -11.00 6.03 -30.43
C ALA A 18 -9.87 5.09 -30.00
N ALA A 19 -8.85 5.65 -29.32
CA ALA A 19 -8.02 4.84 -28.45
C ALA A 19 -8.97 4.04 -27.54
N PRO A 20 -8.72 2.75 -27.29
CA PRO A 20 -9.48 2.04 -26.28
C PRO A 20 -9.20 2.77 -24.95
N ALA A 21 -10.18 3.56 -24.52
CA ALA A 21 -10.27 3.95 -23.13
C ALA A 21 -10.60 2.64 -22.41
N ASP A 22 -9.57 1.96 -21.90
CA ASP A 22 -9.67 0.90 -20.90
C ASP A 22 -10.29 1.53 -19.65
N SER A 23 -11.59 1.74 -19.75
CA SER A 23 -12.44 2.23 -18.69
C SER A 23 -12.73 1.00 -17.87
N HIS A 24 -11.90 0.74 -16.86
CA HIS A 24 -12.22 -0.28 -15.88
C HIS A 24 -13.64 -0.03 -15.38
N SER A 25 -14.49 -1.05 -15.48
CA SER A 25 -15.77 -1.04 -14.79
C SER A 25 -15.48 -0.68 -13.33
N LEU A 26 -16.12 0.36 -12.81
CA LEU A 26 -16.03 0.82 -11.43
C LEU A 26 -16.58 -0.19 -10.41
N ALA A 27 -16.81 -1.44 -10.82
CA ALA A 27 -17.06 -2.52 -9.89
C ALA A 27 -15.75 -2.80 -9.14
N ASP A 28 -15.73 -2.47 -7.85
CA ASP A 28 -14.64 -2.78 -6.93
C ASP A 28 -14.18 -4.25 -7.09
N ALA A 29 -12.89 -4.52 -6.95
CA ALA A 29 -12.40 -5.89 -6.86
C ALA A 29 -13.04 -6.57 -5.64
N GLY A 30 -13.97 -7.49 -5.91
CA GLY A 30 -14.93 -7.99 -4.92
C GLY A 30 -14.40 -8.94 -3.85
N ALA A 31 -13.12 -9.36 -3.91
CA ALA A 31 -12.52 -10.27 -2.94
C ALA A 31 -11.07 -9.89 -2.61
N PRO A 32 -10.61 -10.03 -1.36
CA PRO A 32 -9.20 -9.87 -1.00
C PRO A 32 -8.33 -10.92 -1.74
N PRO A 33 -7.02 -10.65 -1.89
CA PRO A 33 -6.11 -11.65 -2.42
C PRO A 33 -6.12 -12.95 -1.60
N PRO A 34 -5.92 -14.12 -2.23
CA PRO A 34 -5.71 -15.36 -1.47
C PRO A 34 -4.65 -15.18 -0.38
N LEU A 35 -4.95 -15.70 0.82
CA LEU A 35 -4.06 -15.72 1.97
C LEU A 35 -2.90 -16.69 1.73
N ASP A 36 -1.93 -16.34 0.88
CA ASP A 36 -0.77 -17.21 0.64
C ASP A 36 0.42 -16.86 1.55
N SER A 37 0.23 -16.01 2.55
CA SER A 37 1.19 -15.80 3.65
C SER A 37 0.51 -15.13 4.84
N SER A 38 -0.30 -15.85 5.62
CA SER A 38 -0.58 -15.35 6.98
C SER A 38 0.75 -15.33 7.74
N PRO A 39 1.26 -14.17 8.21
CA PRO A 39 2.39 -14.18 9.13
C PRO A 39 1.99 -14.97 10.40
N PRO A 40 2.93 -15.67 11.06
CA PRO A 40 2.63 -16.39 12.28
C PRO A 40 2.22 -15.38 13.36
N GLY A 41 0.92 -15.26 13.63
CA GLY A 41 0.44 -14.29 14.61
C GLY A 41 -1.07 -14.13 14.78
N VAL A 42 -1.93 -14.74 13.95
CA VAL A 42 -3.38 -14.70 14.20
C VAL A 42 -3.76 -15.88 15.07
N VAL A 43 -3.56 -15.76 16.38
CA VAL A 43 -4.25 -16.63 17.34
C VAL A 43 -5.72 -16.21 17.35
N SER A 44 -6.57 -17.08 16.82
CA SER A 44 -8.02 -16.96 16.98
C SER A 44 -8.35 -17.18 18.46
N LEU A 45 -8.62 -16.10 19.19
CA LEU A 45 -9.09 -16.16 20.56
C LEU A 45 -10.61 -16.06 20.56
N THR A 46 -11.26 -17.19 20.84
CA THR A 46 -12.62 -17.24 21.35
C THR A 46 -12.75 -16.34 22.56
N ALA A 47 -13.79 -15.51 22.57
CA ALA A 47 -14.08 -14.53 23.61
C ALA A 47 -14.35 -15.19 24.96
N GLU A 48 -13.61 -14.77 25.99
CA GLU A 48 -14.10 -14.72 27.37
C GLU A 48 -13.38 -13.57 28.10
N GLU A 49 -14.17 -12.65 28.67
CA GLU A 49 -13.73 -11.47 29.42
C GLU A 49 -12.90 -11.84 30.66
N VAL A 50 -11.81 -11.10 30.93
CA VAL A 50 -11.61 -10.28 32.16
C VAL A 50 -10.34 -9.43 31.95
N SER A 51 -10.46 -8.15 32.31
CA SER A 51 -9.41 -7.12 32.36
C SER A 51 -8.02 -7.59 32.82
N ALA A 52 -7.03 -7.27 32.00
CA ALA A 52 -5.72 -6.83 32.45
C ALA A 52 -5.27 -5.73 31.47
N ASP A 53 -4.78 -4.64 32.04
CA ASP A 53 -4.12 -3.52 31.38
C ASP A 53 -3.29 -4.05 30.20
N SER A 54 -3.76 -3.79 28.97
CA SER A 54 -3.04 -4.20 27.77
C SER A 54 -1.82 -3.31 27.68
N ALA A 55 -0.77 -3.70 28.40
CA ALA A 55 0.58 -3.32 28.04
C ALA A 55 0.76 -3.81 26.61
N VAL A 56 0.46 -2.93 25.66
CA VAL A 56 0.82 -3.07 24.25
C VAL A 56 2.26 -3.54 24.30
N SER A 57 2.49 -4.79 23.91
CA SER A 57 3.82 -5.37 23.88
C SER A 57 4.58 -4.59 22.83
N ALA A 58 5.16 -3.48 23.27
CA ALA A 58 5.61 -2.47 22.36
C ALA A 58 6.88 -3.02 21.70
N SER A 59 6.71 -3.36 20.43
CA SER A 59 7.72 -3.93 19.55
C SER A 59 8.53 -2.78 18.93
N PRO A 60 9.79 -2.99 18.53
CA PRO A 60 10.49 -2.04 17.67
C PRO A 60 9.84 -1.93 16.28
N CYS A 61 8.88 -2.81 15.95
CA CYS A 61 8.15 -2.81 14.70
C CYS A 61 6.65 -2.57 14.89
N SER A 62 6.00 -2.00 13.88
CA SER A 62 4.55 -2.05 13.75
C SER A 62 4.06 -3.49 13.56
N ASP A 63 2.77 -3.73 13.72
CA ASP A 63 2.14 -4.91 13.13
C ASP A 63 2.19 -4.82 11.59
N TRP A 64 2.05 -5.97 10.92
CA TRP A 64 1.85 -6.02 9.47
C TRP A 64 0.53 -5.34 9.10
N GLN A 65 0.60 -4.36 8.19
CA GLN A 65 -0.54 -3.63 7.68
C GLN A 65 -0.93 -4.18 6.33
N GLN A 66 -2.20 -4.56 6.18
CA GLN A 66 -2.78 -5.00 4.91
C GLN A 66 -3.38 -3.79 4.20
N LEU A 67 -2.74 -3.30 3.15
CA LEU A 67 -3.12 -2.08 2.46
C LEU A 67 -3.69 -2.41 1.08
N TYR A 68 -4.77 -1.72 0.73
CA TYR A 68 -5.45 -1.85 -0.56
C TYR A 68 -5.40 -0.54 -1.30
N GLY A 69 -5.21 -0.63 -2.61
CA GLY A 69 -5.39 0.52 -3.48
C GLY A 69 -6.84 0.89 -3.66
N ARG A 70 -7.08 2.04 -4.30
CA ARG A 70 -8.43 2.45 -4.71
C ARG A 70 -9.11 1.32 -5.50
N GLY A 71 -10.38 1.06 -5.19
CA GLY A 71 -11.16 -0.02 -5.80
C GLY A 71 -10.63 -1.44 -5.52
N ARG A 72 -9.68 -1.58 -4.59
CA ARG A 72 -9.01 -2.83 -4.22
C ARG A 72 -8.30 -3.50 -5.40
N TRP A 73 -7.84 -2.70 -6.37
CA TRP A 73 -7.13 -3.18 -7.56
C TRP A 73 -5.68 -3.58 -7.28
N THR A 74 -5.09 -3.04 -6.22
CA THR A 74 -3.75 -3.37 -5.73
C THR A 74 -3.81 -3.74 -4.25
N TYR A 75 -2.84 -4.54 -3.80
CA TYR A 75 -2.69 -4.95 -2.42
C TYR A 75 -1.21 -5.05 -2.05
N VAL A 76 -0.88 -4.77 -0.80
CA VAL A 76 0.45 -5.02 -0.23
C VAL A 76 0.35 -5.21 1.29
N GLU A 77 1.26 -6.01 1.83
CA GLU A 77 1.52 -6.09 3.26
C GLU A 77 2.77 -5.31 3.60
N VAL A 78 2.70 -4.40 4.57
CA VAL A 78 3.84 -3.55 4.94
C VAL A 78 4.05 -3.55 6.46
N GLN A 79 5.32 -3.58 6.88
CA GLN A 79 5.74 -3.40 8.26
C GLN A 79 6.85 -2.36 8.34
N TRP A 80 6.83 -1.53 9.39
CA TRP A 80 7.90 -0.58 9.69
C TRP A 80 8.59 -0.97 10.99
N CYS A 81 9.91 -1.03 10.97
CA CYS A 81 10.75 -1.37 12.11
C CYS A 81 11.75 -0.26 12.40
N PHE A 82 12.04 -0.03 13.68
CA PHE A 82 12.95 0.99 14.17
C PHE A 82 14.04 0.31 14.99
N ARG A 83 15.26 0.32 14.46
CA ARG A 83 16.41 -0.37 15.05
C ARG A 83 17.48 0.62 15.49
N GLN A 84 18.05 0.37 16.66
CA GLN A 84 19.17 1.14 17.18
C GLN A 84 20.48 0.58 16.58
N ARG A 85 21.32 1.45 16.00
CA ARG A 85 22.62 1.08 15.41
C ARG A 85 23.67 2.12 15.80
N GLY A 86 24.48 1.80 16.82
CA GLY A 86 25.41 2.79 17.39
C GLY A 86 24.66 4.02 17.89
N ASP A 87 25.10 5.20 17.45
CA ASP A 87 24.50 6.49 17.79
C ASP A 87 23.35 6.90 16.87
N GLN A 88 22.77 5.96 16.11
CA GLN A 88 21.73 6.21 15.13
C GLN A 88 20.51 5.32 15.37
N THR A 89 19.35 5.79 14.91
CA THR A 89 18.15 4.97 14.78
C THR A 89 17.81 4.84 13.30
N VAL A 90 17.68 3.60 12.83
CA VAL A 90 17.39 3.28 11.44
C VAL A 90 15.94 2.83 11.32
N VAL A 91 15.22 3.40 10.36
CA VAL A 91 13.88 2.97 9.97
C VAL A 91 14.01 2.00 8.81
N THR A 92 13.51 0.79 8.98
CA THR A 92 13.43 -0.23 7.94
C THR A 92 11.97 -0.44 7.59
N GLN A 93 11.67 -0.57 6.30
CA GLN A 93 10.37 -1.00 5.81
C GLN A 93 10.51 -2.37 5.17
N GLU A 94 9.57 -3.25 5.46
CA GLU A 94 9.42 -4.53 4.80
C GLU A 94 8.08 -4.55 4.06
N GLN A 95 8.08 -5.05 2.83
CA GLN A 95 6.91 -5.21 1.98
C GLN A 95 6.82 -6.65 1.51
N GLN A 96 5.63 -7.22 1.67
CA GLN A 96 5.27 -8.56 1.23
C GLN A 96 4.01 -8.49 0.37
N ASN A 97 3.81 -9.52 -0.44
CA ASN A 97 2.60 -9.68 -1.25
C ASN A 97 2.15 -8.44 -2.06
N PRO A 98 3.04 -7.73 -2.80
CA PRO A 98 2.59 -6.68 -3.70
C PRO A 98 1.84 -7.30 -4.88
N TRP A 99 0.51 -7.23 -4.87
CA TRP A 99 -0.37 -7.94 -5.80
C TRP A 99 -1.30 -6.97 -6.53
N TYR A 100 -1.84 -7.41 -7.66
CA TYR A 100 -2.83 -6.68 -8.43
C TYR A 100 -3.98 -7.60 -8.86
N PHE A 101 -5.19 -7.05 -8.94
CA PHE A 101 -6.38 -7.74 -9.43
C PHE A 101 -6.56 -7.45 -10.91
N TRP A 102 -6.81 -8.47 -11.73
CA TRP A 102 -7.11 -8.32 -13.16
C TRP A 102 -7.94 -9.51 -13.64
N GLY A 103 -8.88 -9.31 -14.57
CA GLY A 103 -9.62 -10.43 -15.19
C GLY A 103 -10.35 -11.37 -14.21
N GLY A 104 -10.71 -10.92 -13.00
CA GLY A 104 -11.38 -11.75 -11.99
C GLY A 104 -10.45 -12.53 -11.05
N ALA A 105 -9.13 -12.32 -11.11
CA ALA A 105 -8.15 -13.01 -10.28
C ALA A 105 -7.05 -12.07 -9.76
N TRP A 106 -6.36 -12.49 -8.71
CA TRP A 106 -5.21 -11.80 -8.15
C TRP A 106 -3.91 -12.36 -8.70
N TYR A 107 -2.95 -11.47 -8.97
CA TYR A 107 -1.65 -11.80 -9.52
C TYR A 107 -0.53 -11.14 -8.71
N THR A 108 0.58 -11.86 -8.57
CA THR A 108 1.77 -11.30 -7.90
C THR A 108 2.43 -10.24 -8.78
N GLY A 109 2.88 -9.14 -8.20
CA GLY A 109 3.59 -8.06 -8.88
C GLY A 109 5.04 -8.35 -9.29
N LYS A 110 5.53 -9.60 -9.17
CA LYS A 110 6.95 -9.99 -9.33
C LYS A 110 7.66 -9.53 -10.62
N ARG A 111 6.92 -9.15 -11.67
CA ARG A 111 7.47 -8.67 -12.96
C ARG A 111 6.96 -7.28 -13.36
N HIS A 112 6.24 -6.62 -12.46
CA HIS A 112 5.69 -5.30 -12.68
C HIS A 112 6.24 -4.38 -11.60
N THR A 113 7.07 -3.43 -12.03
CA THR A 113 7.64 -2.44 -11.12
C THR A 113 6.53 -1.69 -10.41
N LEU A 114 6.66 -1.61 -9.09
CA LEU A 114 5.91 -0.69 -8.26
C LEU A 114 6.85 0.40 -7.77
N THR A 115 6.29 1.59 -7.54
CA THR A 115 6.99 2.71 -6.91
C THR A 115 6.27 3.07 -5.63
N TRP A 116 7.03 3.48 -4.61
CA TRP A 116 6.47 3.83 -3.32
C TRP A 116 7.29 4.88 -2.60
N GLN A 117 6.62 5.55 -1.67
CA GLN A 117 7.22 6.49 -0.74
C GLN A 117 6.54 6.33 0.62
N THR A 118 7.34 6.46 1.67
CA THR A 118 6.91 6.49 3.05
C THR A 118 7.44 7.74 3.70
N THR A 119 6.52 8.56 4.19
CA THR A 119 6.84 9.70 5.06
C THR A 119 6.25 9.46 6.44
N GLY A 120 6.82 10.07 7.47
CA GLY A 120 6.27 9.89 8.80
C GLY A 120 6.95 10.71 9.88
N THR A 121 6.44 10.59 11.10
CA THR A 121 6.98 11.26 12.29
C THR A 121 7.03 10.29 13.45
N VAL A 122 8.13 10.28 14.21
CA VAL A 122 8.29 9.54 15.47
C VAL A 122 8.21 10.51 16.66
N GLY A 123 7.30 10.24 17.59
CA GLY A 123 6.95 11.19 18.65
C GLY A 123 6.29 12.43 18.06
N SER A 124 6.69 13.62 18.52
CA SER A 124 6.09 14.89 18.10
C SER A 124 6.87 15.66 17.02
N SER A 125 8.11 15.28 16.71
CA SER A 125 8.99 16.15 15.90
C SER A 125 9.99 15.44 14.98
N ARG A 126 10.17 14.13 15.11
CA ARG A 126 11.21 13.42 14.35
C ARG A 126 10.65 12.93 13.02
N TYR A 127 10.66 13.82 12.04
CA TYR A 127 10.22 13.53 10.67
C TYR A 127 11.20 12.60 9.95
N PHE A 128 10.67 11.73 9.09
CA PHE A 128 11.43 10.93 8.14
C PHE A 128 10.73 10.85 6.79
N ASP A 129 11.53 10.68 5.73
CA ASP A 129 11.07 10.53 4.35
C ASP A 129 11.98 9.52 3.66
N SER A 130 11.39 8.47 3.09
CA SER A 130 12.14 7.46 2.34
C SER A 130 12.66 7.93 0.98
N GLY A 131 12.13 9.05 0.49
CA GLY A 131 12.15 9.40 -0.93
C GLY A 131 11.40 8.37 -1.78
N ASN A 132 11.48 8.55 -3.10
CA ASN A 132 10.90 7.61 -4.05
C ASN A 132 11.75 6.34 -4.15
N ASN A 133 11.10 5.20 -3.96
CA ASN A 133 11.71 3.88 -4.07
C ASN A 133 10.95 3.03 -5.10
N SER A 134 11.59 1.97 -5.59
CA SER A 134 10.98 1.02 -6.51
C SER A 134 11.52 -0.40 -6.28
N ASN A 135 10.70 -1.38 -6.63
CA ASN A 135 11.04 -2.81 -6.60
C ASN A 135 10.06 -3.61 -7.45
N ASP A 136 10.46 -4.85 -7.76
CA ASP A 136 9.66 -5.83 -8.49
C ASP A 136 9.39 -7.03 -7.56
N GLY A 137 8.46 -6.90 -6.62
CA GLY A 137 8.12 -7.96 -5.64
C GLY A 137 8.49 -7.63 -4.18
N PRO A 138 8.50 -8.62 -3.26
CA PRO A 138 8.80 -8.37 -1.85
C PRO A 138 10.16 -7.69 -1.64
N VAL A 139 10.24 -6.77 -0.68
CA VAL A 139 11.47 -6.02 -0.40
C VAL A 139 11.60 -5.70 1.08
N ARG A 140 12.83 -5.74 1.60
CA ARG A 140 13.20 -5.14 2.90
C ARG A 140 14.26 -4.08 2.66
N ARG A 141 14.04 -2.87 3.16
CA ARG A 141 14.94 -1.72 2.91
C ARG A 141 15.04 -0.82 4.12
N ASP A 142 16.25 -0.36 4.42
CA ASP A 142 16.44 0.78 5.31
C ASP A 142 16.01 2.05 4.55
N ILE A 143 14.93 2.67 5.01
CA ILE A 143 14.30 3.80 4.33
C ILE A 143 14.77 5.14 4.88
N TYR A 144 15.23 5.17 6.12
CA TYR A 144 15.71 6.40 6.74
C TYR A 144 16.68 6.11 7.88
N THR A 145 17.62 7.02 8.11
CA THR A 145 18.52 6.97 9.27
C THR A 145 18.50 8.30 9.99
N PHE A 146 18.02 8.30 11.24
CA PHE A 146 18.16 9.43 12.13
C PHE A 146 19.63 9.60 12.51
N LYS A 147 20.16 10.81 12.30
CA LYS A 147 21.55 11.16 12.64
C LYS A 147 21.88 10.93 14.12
N SER A 148 20.89 11.11 14.98
CA SER A 148 21.01 10.91 16.42
C SER A 148 20.07 9.81 16.88
N LYS A 149 20.58 8.97 17.77
CA LYS A 149 19.85 7.91 18.44
C LYS A 149 18.60 8.49 19.09
N ILE A 150 17.45 7.93 18.77
CA ILE A 150 16.23 8.21 19.51
C ILE A 150 16.38 7.54 20.89
N PRO A 151 16.23 8.29 22.00
CA PRO A 151 16.38 7.72 23.33
C PRO A 151 15.43 6.53 23.55
N PRO A 152 15.80 5.55 24.38
CA PRO A 152 14.89 4.48 24.77
C PRO A 152 13.55 5.01 25.29
N GLY A 153 12.46 4.33 24.95
CA GLY A 153 11.10 4.76 25.31
C GLY A 153 10.03 4.26 24.36
N LEU A 154 8.78 4.60 24.70
CA LEU A 154 7.59 4.33 23.90
C LEU A 154 7.25 5.57 23.06
N TYR A 155 7.10 5.41 21.75
CA TYR A 155 6.83 6.52 20.84
C TYR A 155 5.63 6.25 19.96
N PRO A 156 4.67 7.19 19.83
CA PRO A 156 3.72 7.16 18.74
C PRO A 156 4.46 7.43 17.43
N VAL A 157 4.01 6.78 16.36
CA VAL A 157 4.50 6.95 14.99
C VAL A 157 3.30 7.20 14.10
N SER A 158 3.39 8.23 13.27
CA SER A 158 2.44 8.49 12.19
C SER A 158 3.17 8.27 10.87
N VAL A 159 2.56 7.53 9.95
CA VAL A 159 3.11 7.18 8.64
C VAL A 159 2.10 7.49 7.57
N HIS A 160 2.57 8.08 6.47
CA HIS A 160 1.86 8.13 5.21
C HIS A 160 2.60 7.26 4.19
N TYR A 161 1.91 6.26 3.66
CA TYR A 161 2.43 5.33 2.66
C TYR A 161 1.69 5.52 1.34
N HIS A 162 2.46 5.80 0.29
CA HIS A 162 1.95 5.92 -1.07
C HIS A 162 2.62 4.86 -1.97
N GLN A 163 1.83 4.14 -2.76
CA GLN A 163 2.32 3.19 -3.76
C GLN A 163 1.56 3.30 -5.08
N LEU A 164 2.31 3.25 -6.19
CA LEU A 164 1.79 3.00 -7.54
C LEU A 164 2.18 1.61 -8.01
N GLY A 165 1.28 0.95 -8.73
CA GLY A 165 1.45 -0.45 -9.12
C GLY A 165 1.25 -1.44 -7.96
N PRO A 166 1.57 -2.72 -8.19
CA PRO A 166 2.03 -3.29 -9.47
C PRO A 166 0.93 -3.27 -10.53
N TRP A 167 1.32 -3.25 -11.81
CA TRP A 167 0.45 -3.24 -13.02
C TRP A 167 -0.40 -1.99 -13.24
N TRP A 168 -1.15 -1.56 -12.21
CA TRP A 168 -2.04 -0.42 -12.28
C TRP A 168 -1.35 0.92 -11.99
N GLY A 169 -1.96 2.01 -12.46
CA GLY A 169 -1.44 3.37 -12.29
C GLY A 169 -2.01 4.09 -11.08
N ALA A 170 -2.07 5.41 -11.18
CA ALA A 170 -2.55 6.31 -10.11
C ALA A 170 -4.03 6.11 -9.75
N ASP A 171 -4.82 5.55 -10.65
CA ASP A 171 -6.23 5.23 -10.46
C ASP A 171 -6.47 4.06 -9.49
N ALA A 172 -5.44 3.25 -9.25
CA ALA A 172 -5.43 2.13 -8.31
C ALA A 172 -4.35 2.27 -7.22
N ALA A 173 -3.85 3.50 -7.01
CA ALA A 173 -2.82 3.77 -6.03
C ALA A 173 -3.24 3.35 -4.62
N ILE A 174 -2.26 2.91 -3.83
CA ILE A 174 -2.39 2.79 -2.38
C ILE A 174 -2.00 4.12 -1.78
N ASP A 175 -2.86 4.66 -0.94
CA ASP A 175 -2.67 5.91 -0.24
C ASP A 175 -3.23 5.71 1.18
N ALA A 176 -2.33 5.61 2.16
CA ALA A 176 -2.67 5.15 3.50
C ALA A 176 -1.97 5.97 4.59
N ASP A 177 -2.78 6.54 5.48
CA ASP A 177 -2.33 7.14 6.72
C ASP A 177 -2.50 6.16 7.88
N LEU A 178 -1.42 5.92 8.63
CA LEU A 178 -1.34 4.91 9.68
C LEU A 178 -0.75 5.51 10.95
N THR A 179 -1.24 5.05 12.10
CA THR A 179 -0.69 5.40 13.40
C THR A 179 -0.48 4.17 14.25
N PHE A 180 0.69 4.02 14.84
CA PHE A 180 1.04 2.92 15.75
C PHE A 180 2.02 3.38 16.81
N ALA A 181 2.31 2.53 17.80
CA ALA A 181 3.34 2.80 18.80
C ALA A 181 4.51 1.82 18.63
N ILE A 182 5.73 2.30 18.90
CA ILE A 182 6.94 1.47 18.94
C ILE A 182 7.63 1.58 20.28
N SER A 183 8.27 0.51 20.74
CA SER A 183 9.23 0.55 21.84
C SER A 183 10.65 0.52 21.32
N LEU A 184 11.47 1.42 21.84
CA LEU A 184 12.91 1.40 21.62
C LEU A 184 13.57 0.97 22.93
N GLY A 185 14.16 -0.23 22.91
CA GLY A 185 14.91 -0.77 24.04
C GLY A 185 16.25 -0.08 24.28
N TYR A 186 16.82 -0.33 25.46
CA TYR A 186 18.17 0.07 25.85
C TYR A 186 19.23 -0.66 25.01
#